data_AF-A0A200JCU4-F1
#
_entry.id   AF-A0A200JCU4-F1
#
_cell.length_a   1.000
_cell.length_b   1.000
_cell.length_c   1.000
_cell.angle_alpha   90.00
_cell.angle_beta   90.00
_cell.angle_gamma   90.00
#
_symmetry.space_group_name_H-M   'P 1'
#
loop_
_entity.id
_entity.type
_entity.pdbx_description
1 polymer ?
#
loop_
_entity_poly.entity_id
_entity_poly.type
_entity_poly.pdbx_seq_one_letter_code
_entity_poly.pdbx_strand_id
1 'polypeptide(L)'
;MTATPERTDGYNIYEMFDYNVAYEIRLQEALKENMLCPFHYFGITDIQIDGQTINDKSSFNQLISSQRIDYILEKIDYYGHCGEKVRGLIFCGTKKEAHELEQLFNQRGFKTKALTGDHKITERDEVITQLEAGQLDYIITVDIFNEGIDIPSVNQVVMLRKTESSIIFTQQLGRGLRKAKNKDFVTIIDFIGNYDNNYLIPIALTEDSSLSKNSLRKKTMATKYLQGMSTIIFDEITKNRIFQSIESSQLNNAKNYKEAYQNLKNRLGRIPSLVDFIDQHSVDPVIIARYKGNYPAFLNWMKEDTPILNRHENELLTFLSNELLNGKRNHELLLIERLMVNGTLERQEYQRELERLHYSFDEQTLKSVERILSLKFFTQKEREKYGELPVVILSDDIYSLETSMKESIQNNQWFKQCVLDIIRTSFKRSESYQLNEPLTYNEVYGRKDVCRLLNWENNETGTMYGYRIKYNTCPIFVNYHKDDAISNDVKYEDELIDQHTLLWYTRPKLNFSSKEVKEIMNYEESGLAIHVFVQKEVGGDPEFIYLGRAYPKIETAKELIKKDKNGKDQNIVSMEMTLEKAVPLETYDFIKQK
;
A
#
# COMPACT_ATOMS: atom_id res chain seq x y z
N MET A 1 -23.64 2.38 -19.23
CA MET A 1 -23.37 2.08 -17.80
C MET A 1 -22.83 0.67 -17.71
N THR A 2 -21.75 0.45 -16.98
CA THR A 2 -21.16 -0.88 -16.74
C THR A 2 -20.67 -0.95 -15.29
N ALA A 3 -20.74 -2.13 -14.67
CA ALA A 3 -20.18 -2.37 -13.34
C ALA A 3 -18.70 -2.80 -13.40
N THR A 4 -18.25 -3.27 -14.56
CA THR A 4 -16.88 -3.74 -14.79
C THR A 4 -16.42 -3.28 -16.16
N PRO A 5 -15.82 -2.10 -16.25
CA PRO A 5 -15.26 -1.64 -17.51
C PRO A 5 -13.97 -2.40 -17.86
N GLU A 6 -13.25 -2.96 -16.89
CA GLU A 6 -12.14 -3.87 -17.12
C GLU A 6 -12.65 -5.26 -17.51
N ARG A 7 -12.66 -5.57 -18.82
CA ARG A 7 -13.06 -6.88 -19.33
C ARG A 7 -11.85 -7.78 -19.55
N THR A 8 -12.01 -9.06 -19.22
CA THR A 8 -10.99 -10.10 -19.44
C THR A 8 -10.92 -10.61 -20.88
N ASP A 9 -11.92 -10.28 -21.71
CA ASP A 9 -12.01 -10.69 -23.12
C ASP A 9 -11.27 -9.76 -24.09
N GLY A 10 -10.56 -8.76 -23.57
CA GLY A 10 -9.73 -7.84 -24.34
C GLY A 10 -10.50 -6.76 -25.11
N TYR A 11 -11.82 -6.72 -24.99
CA TYR A 11 -12.64 -5.71 -25.67
C TYR A 11 -12.60 -4.38 -24.91
N ASN A 12 -12.24 -3.29 -25.60
CA ASN A 12 -12.18 -1.97 -25.00
C ASN A 12 -13.55 -1.26 -25.05
N ILE A 13 -14.32 -1.38 -23.97
CA ILE A 13 -15.63 -0.74 -23.88
C ILE A 13 -15.56 0.80 -23.95
N TYR A 14 -14.46 1.40 -23.50
CA TYR A 14 -14.30 2.85 -23.48
C TYR A 14 -14.26 3.44 -24.90
N GLU A 15 -13.68 2.69 -25.85
CA GLU A 15 -13.61 3.08 -27.26
C GLU A 15 -15.01 3.27 -27.87
N MET A 16 -16.00 2.48 -27.43
CA MET A 16 -17.39 2.62 -27.90
C MET A 16 -18.06 3.94 -27.48
N PHE A 17 -17.49 4.63 -26.50
CA PHE A 17 -18.01 5.88 -25.94
C PHE A 17 -16.99 7.02 -26.08
N ASP A 18 -16.11 6.95 -27.09
CA ASP A 18 -15.08 7.95 -27.37
C ASP A 18 -14.18 8.26 -26.17
N TYR A 19 -13.93 7.24 -25.33
CA TYR A 19 -13.14 7.33 -24.09
C TYR A 19 -13.69 8.32 -23.04
N ASN A 20 -14.95 8.74 -23.19
CA ASN A 20 -15.59 9.68 -22.27
C ASN A 20 -16.28 8.91 -21.13
N VAL A 21 -15.63 8.89 -19.97
CA VAL A 21 -16.24 8.41 -18.72
C VAL A 21 -16.96 9.59 -18.06
N ALA A 22 -18.30 9.59 -18.14
CA ALA A 22 -19.10 10.68 -17.57
C ALA A 22 -19.01 10.76 -16.04
N TYR A 23 -19.01 9.61 -15.38
CA TYR A 23 -18.87 9.48 -13.93
C TYR A 23 -18.49 8.03 -13.58
N GLU A 24 -17.62 7.84 -12.60
CA GLU A 24 -17.31 6.55 -11.98
C GLU A 24 -17.61 6.69 -10.50
N ILE A 25 -18.31 5.70 -9.94
CA ILE A 25 -18.49 5.60 -8.49
C ILE A 25 -18.03 4.23 -8.03
N ARG A 26 -17.15 4.25 -7.03
CA ARG A 26 -16.55 3.05 -6.45
C ARG A 26 -17.24 2.68 -5.14
N LEU A 27 -16.95 1.50 -4.58
CA LEU A 27 -17.60 0.95 -3.39
C LEU A 27 -17.53 1.92 -2.21
N GLN A 28 -16.35 2.49 -1.92
CA GLN A 28 -16.16 3.37 -0.76
C GLN A 28 -16.96 4.68 -0.91
N GLU A 29 -16.94 5.28 -2.10
CA GLU A 29 -17.71 6.50 -2.39
C GLU A 29 -19.22 6.21 -2.37
N ALA A 30 -19.66 5.10 -2.96
CA ALA A 30 -21.07 4.70 -2.97
C ALA A 30 -21.62 4.39 -1.57
N LEU A 31 -20.79 3.88 -0.66
CA LEU A 31 -21.13 3.74 0.76
C LEU A 31 -21.24 5.09 1.46
N LYS A 32 -20.27 5.99 1.23
CA LYS A 32 -20.22 7.33 1.82
C LYS A 32 -21.43 8.17 1.42
N GLU A 33 -21.82 8.11 0.16
CA GLU A 33 -23.00 8.80 -0.38
C GLU A 33 -24.33 8.07 -0.06
N ASN A 34 -24.29 7.03 0.79
CA ASN A 34 -25.46 6.24 1.20
C ASN A 34 -26.27 5.75 -0.02
N MET A 35 -25.59 5.36 -1.10
CA MET A 35 -26.22 4.78 -2.30
C MET A 35 -26.43 3.27 -2.13
N LEU A 36 -25.59 2.65 -1.31
CA LEU A 36 -25.61 1.22 -1.02
C LEU A 36 -26.20 0.91 0.36
N CYS A 37 -26.65 -0.32 0.54
CA CYS A 37 -26.96 -0.88 1.85
C CYS A 37 -25.66 -1.03 2.66
N PRO A 38 -25.62 -0.60 3.93
CA PRO A 38 -24.52 -0.92 4.84
C PRO A 38 -24.25 -2.42 4.90
N PHE A 39 -23.02 -2.80 5.23
CA PHE A 39 -22.66 -4.20 5.32
C PHE A 39 -21.71 -4.51 6.50
N HIS A 40 -21.83 -5.72 7.02
CA HIS A 40 -20.90 -6.27 8.01
C HIS A 40 -20.16 -7.46 7.38
N TYR A 41 -18.89 -7.25 7.06
CA TYR A 41 -18.03 -8.28 6.49
C TYR A 41 -17.24 -8.97 7.60
N PHE A 42 -17.31 -10.30 7.62
CA PHE A 42 -16.62 -11.18 8.55
C PHE A 42 -15.73 -12.14 7.77
N GLY A 43 -14.43 -11.87 7.74
CA GLY A 43 -13.41 -12.77 7.23
C GLY A 43 -12.99 -13.75 8.33
N ILE A 44 -13.41 -15.01 8.19
CA ILE A 44 -13.22 -16.04 9.21
C ILE A 44 -12.36 -17.18 8.70
N THR A 45 -11.61 -17.79 9.60
CA THR A 45 -10.75 -18.93 9.32
C THR A 45 -11.60 -20.13 8.94
N ASP A 46 -11.36 -20.72 7.76
CA ASP A 46 -11.97 -22.00 7.41
C ASP A 46 -11.41 -23.13 8.30
N ILE A 47 -12.21 -24.17 8.51
CA ILE A 47 -11.90 -25.25 9.46
C ILE A 47 -10.65 -26.04 9.03
N GLN A 48 -10.00 -26.66 10.02
CA GLN A 48 -8.96 -27.66 9.80
C GLN A 48 -9.57 -29.05 9.67
N ILE A 49 -9.28 -29.74 8.59
CA ILE A 49 -9.66 -31.14 8.36
C ILE A 49 -8.36 -31.94 8.25
N ASP A 50 -8.26 -33.02 9.02
CA ASP A 50 -7.06 -33.87 9.07
C ASP A 50 -5.77 -33.09 9.41
N GLY A 51 -5.88 -32.07 10.28
CA GLY A 51 -4.76 -31.22 10.68
C GLY A 51 -4.30 -30.21 9.62
N GLN A 52 -5.04 -30.07 8.52
CA GLN A 52 -4.77 -29.08 7.47
C GLN A 52 -5.97 -28.13 7.31
N THR A 53 -5.71 -26.83 7.37
CA THR A 53 -6.69 -25.85 6.89
C THR A 53 -6.94 -26.06 5.41
N ILE A 54 -8.19 -25.87 4.99
CA ILE A 54 -8.55 -25.74 3.58
C ILE A 54 -7.58 -24.79 2.87
N ASN A 55 -7.04 -25.22 1.73
CA ASN A 55 -6.04 -24.51 0.94
C ASN A 55 -6.19 -24.86 -0.56
N ASP A 56 -5.30 -24.33 -1.40
CA ASP A 56 -5.34 -24.51 -2.87
C ASP A 56 -5.30 -25.97 -3.34
N LYS A 57 -4.85 -26.91 -2.49
CA LYS A 57 -4.69 -28.34 -2.80
C LYS A 57 -5.75 -29.21 -2.13
N SER A 58 -6.71 -28.61 -1.44
CA SER A 58 -7.75 -29.38 -0.74
C SER A 58 -8.58 -30.21 -1.71
N SER A 59 -8.81 -31.46 -1.32
CA SER A 59 -9.61 -32.39 -2.12
C SER A 59 -11.09 -32.07 -2.04
N PHE A 60 -11.85 -32.48 -3.04
CA PHE A 60 -13.31 -32.33 -3.06
C PHE A 60 -13.97 -32.86 -1.78
N ASN A 61 -13.52 -34.00 -1.27
CA ASN A 61 -14.08 -34.63 -0.06
C ASN A 61 -13.86 -33.79 1.20
N GLN A 62 -12.78 -33.00 1.27
CA GLN A 62 -12.55 -32.07 2.37
C GLN A 62 -13.54 -30.90 2.30
N LEU A 63 -13.82 -30.39 1.10
CA LEU A 63 -14.75 -29.27 0.88
C LEU A 63 -16.19 -29.62 1.26
N ILE A 64 -16.61 -30.88 1.08
CA ILE A 64 -17.97 -31.36 1.39
C ILE A 64 -18.05 -32.20 2.67
N SER A 65 -17.01 -32.17 3.51
CA SER A 65 -16.99 -32.97 4.74
C SER A 65 -18.08 -32.51 5.71
N SER A 66 -18.73 -33.45 6.41
CA SER A 66 -19.77 -33.12 7.39
C SER A 66 -19.29 -32.11 8.44
N GLN A 67 -18.04 -32.24 8.89
CA GLN A 67 -17.42 -31.32 9.86
C GLN A 67 -17.36 -29.88 9.33
N ARG A 68 -16.97 -29.68 8.07
CA ARG A 68 -16.96 -28.34 7.45
C ARG A 68 -18.37 -27.79 7.29
N ILE A 69 -19.34 -28.62 6.88
CA ILE A 69 -20.73 -28.17 6.75
C ILE A 69 -21.31 -27.74 8.10
N ASP A 70 -21.09 -28.53 9.16
CA ASP A 70 -21.56 -28.20 10.50
C ASP A 70 -20.93 -26.89 10.99
N TYR A 71 -19.64 -26.69 10.74
CA TYR A 71 -18.93 -25.44 11.03
C TYR A 71 -19.47 -24.25 10.24
N ILE A 72 -19.73 -24.42 8.94
CA ILE A 72 -20.30 -23.36 8.09
C ILE A 72 -21.65 -22.92 8.65
N LEU A 73 -22.52 -23.87 8.98
CA LEU A 73 -23.85 -23.59 9.52
C LEU A 73 -23.78 -22.94 10.90
N GLU A 74 -22.88 -23.39 11.77
CA GLU A 74 -22.62 -22.75 13.07
C GLU A 74 -22.26 -21.27 12.90
N LYS A 75 -21.36 -20.95 11.96
CA LYS A 75 -20.94 -19.56 11.73
C LYS A 75 -22.00 -18.72 11.05
N ILE A 76 -22.74 -19.30 10.11
CA ILE A 76 -23.90 -18.66 9.48
C ILE A 76 -24.94 -18.23 10.52
N ASP A 77 -25.21 -19.09 11.51
CA ASP A 77 -26.14 -18.80 12.60
C ASP A 77 -25.54 -17.77 13.58
N TYR A 78 -24.28 -17.94 13.98
CA TYR A 78 -23.58 -17.06 14.91
C TYR A 78 -23.53 -15.59 14.47
N TYR A 79 -23.16 -15.33 13.21
CA TYR A 79 -23.13 -13.96 12.67
C TYR A 79 -24.52 -13.47 12.22
N GLY A 80 -25.45 -14.40 12.01
CA GLY A 80 -26.84 -14.12 11.70
C GLY A 80 -27.05 -13.30 10.43
N HIS A 81 -28.26 -12.75 10.31
CA HIS A 81 -28.67 -11.92 9.18
C HIS A 81 -29.59 -10.80 9.66
N CYS A 82 -29.76 -9.78 8.81
CA CYS A 82 -30.74 -8.73 9.05
C CYS A 82 -32.18 -9.26 8.82
N GLY A 83 -33.14 -8.82 9.62
CA GLY A 83 -34.57 -9.17 9.48
C GLY A 83 -34.94 -10.56 10.01
N GLU A 84 -36.21 -10.95 9.85
CA GLU A 84 -36.77 -12.17 10.48
C GLU A 84 -36.46 -13.47 9.75
N LYS A 85 -36.19 -13.42 8.45
CA LYS A 85 -35.91 -14.60 7.62
C LYS A 85 -34.67 -14.38 6.77
N VAL A 86 -33.85 -15.41 6.65
CA VAL A 86 -32.69 -15.37 5.76
C VAL A 86 -33.11 -15.43 4.31
N ARG A 87 -32.42 -14.65 3.49
CA ARG A 87 -32.46 -14.69 2.03
C ARG A 87 -31.01 -14.62 1.58
N GLY A 88 -30.36 -15.77 1.57
CA GLY A 88 -28.92 -15.88 1.45
C GLY A 88 -28.44 -16.31 0.07
N LEU A 89 -27.23 -15.86 -0.28
CA LEU A 89 -26.47 -16.39 -1.42
C LEU A 89 -25.20 -17.08 -0.92
N ILE A 90 -24.91 -18.27 -1.43
CA ILE A 90 -23.69 -19.03 -1.11
C ILE A 90 -22.88 -19.22 -2.38
N PHE A 91 -21.65 -18.71 -2.40
CA PHE A 91 -20.71 -18.85 -3.51
C PHE A 91 -19.72 -19.97 -3.23
N CYS A 92 -19.72 -21.01 -4.06
CA CYS A 92 -18.80 -22.15 -3.96
C CYS A 92 -17.92 -22.30 -5.21
N GLY A 93 -16.91 -23.17 -5.15
CA GLY A 93 -15.87 -23.25 -6.17
C GLY A 93 -16.27 -23.99 -7.43
N THR A 94 -17.11 -25.03 -7.34
CA THR A 94 -17.46 -25.88 -8.49
C THR A 94 -18.93 -26.25 -8.55
N LYS A 95 -19.46 -26.52 -9.76
CA LYS A 95 -20.86 -26.94 -9.95
C LYS A 95 -21.21 -28.20 -9.16
N LYS A 96 -20.25 -29.13 -9.08
CA LYS A 96 -20.39 -30.36 -8.30
C LYS A 96 -20.51 -30.05 -6.80
N GLU A 97 -19.69 -29.13 -6.29
CA GLU A 97 -19.76 -28.68 -4.90
C GLU A 97 -21.12 -28.04 -4.61
N ALA A 98 -21.66 -27.21 -5.51
CA ALA A 98 -22.97 -26.57 -5.34
C ALA A 98 -24.10 -27.59 -5.09
N HIS A 99 -24.15 -28.65 -5.90
CA HIS A 99 -25.17 -29.69 -5.79
C HIS A 99 -25.01 -30.56 -4.54
N GLU A 100 -23.78 -30.89 -4.14
CA GLU A 100 -23.55 -31.63 -2.89
C GLU A 100 -23.91 -30.77 -1.66
N LEU A 101 -23.54 -29.48 -1.68
CA LEU A 101 -23.91 -28.53 -0.62
C LEU A 101 -25.43 -28.41 -0.49
N GLU A 102 -26.17 -28.34 -1.61
CA GLU A 102 -27.65 -28.34 -1.60
C GLU A 102 -28.20 -29.55 -0.83
N GLN A 103 -27.69 -30.75 -1.12
CA GLN A 103 -28.15 -31.96 -0.43
C GLN A 103 -27.81 -31.93 1.07
N LEU A 104 -26.58 -31.57 1.41
CA LEU A 104 -26.08 -31.57 2.79
C LEU A 104 -26.75 -30.50 3.67
N PHE A 105 -27.10 -29.35 3.11
CA PHE A 105 -27.83 -28.28 3.79
C PHE A 105 -29.30 -28.68 3.99
N ASN A 106 -29.96 -29.23 2.96
CA ASN A 106 -31.35 -29.70 3.07
C ASN A 106 -31.50 -30.84 4.09
N GLN A 107 -30.53 -31.75 4.20
CA GLN A 107 -30.50 -32.78 5.24
C GLN A 107 -30.45 -32.21 6.67
N ARG A 108 -29.98 -30.98 6.83
CA ARG A 108 -29.89 -30.27 8.12
C ARG A 108 -31.03 -29.27 8.35
N GLY A 109 -32.05 -29.31 7.49
CA GLY A 109 -33.28 -28.52 7.65
C GLY A 109 -33.29 -27.15 6.97
N PHE A 110 -32.24 -26.76 6.27
CA PHE A 110 -32.20 -25.52 5.48
C PHE A 110 -32.81 -25.74 4.11
N LYS A 111 -33.67 -24.83 3.65
CA LYS A 111 -34.28 -24.90 2.32
C LYS A 111 -33.35 -24.26 1.30
N THR A 112 -32.59 -25.09 0.60
CA THR A 112 -31.56 -24.61 -0.33
C THR A 112 -31.77 -25.14 -1.75
N LYS A 113 -31.33 -24.35 -2.73
CA LYS A 113 -31.34 -24.74 -4.15
C LYS A 113 -30.02 -24.37 -4.81
N ALA A 114 -29.38 -25.32 -5.50
CA ALA A 114 -28.21 -25.01 -6.31
C ALA A 114 -28.64 -24.44 -7.67
N LEU A 115 -28.03 -23.33 -8.06
CA LEU A 115 -28.18 -22.71 -9.36
C LEU A 115 -26.80 -22.68 -10.03
N THR A 116 -26.70 -23.28 -11.22
CA THR A 116 -25.49 -23.35 -12.08
C THR A 116 -25.78 -22.80 -13.48
N GLY A 117 -24.74 -22.41 -14.23
CA GLY A 117 -24.87 -21.84 -15.59
C GLY A 117 -25.67 -22.70 -16.59
N ASP A 118 -25.90 -23.97 -16.26
CA ASP A 118 -26.64 -24.93 -17.08
C ASP A 118 -28.16 -24.79 -16.96
N HIS A 119 -28.66 -24.06 -15.94
CA HIS A 119 -30.09 -23.86 -15.72
C HIS A 119 -30.66 -22.80 -16.68
N LYS A 120 -31.89 -23.02 -17.15
CA LYS A 120 -32.61 -22.10 -18.03
C LYS A 120 -33.02 -20.84 -17.29
N ILE A 121 -33.18 -19.72 -18.01
CA ILE A 121 -33.62 -18.43 -17.43
C ILE A 121 -34.91 -18.58 -16.61
N THR A 122 -35.90 -19.32 -17.12
CA THR A 122 -37.16 -19.57 -16.42
C THR A 122 -36.98 -20.27 -15.07
N GLU A 123 -36.10 -21.26 -15.00
CA GLU A 123 -35.79 -21.97 -13.74
C GLU A 123 -35.08 -21.03 -12.75
N ARG A 124 -34.22 -20.13 -13.24
CA ARG A 124 -33.55 -19.13 -12.40
C ARG A 124 -34.58 -18.18 -11.79
N ASP A 125 -35.49 -17.64 -12.60
CA ASP A 125 -36.53 -16.71 -12.16
C ASP A 125 -37.46 -17.33 -11.11
N GLU A 126 -37.82 -18.61 -11.30
CA GLU A 126 -38.61 -19.37 -10.32
C GLU A 126 -37.89 -19.48 -8.97
N VAL A 127 -36.61 -19.88 -8.97
CA VAL A 127 -35.81 -20.04 -7.75
C VAL A 127 -35.59 -18.70 -7.04
N ILE A 128 -35.37 -17.63 -7.80
CA ILE A 128 -35.26 -16.26 -7.26
C ILE A 128 -36.57 -15.86 -6.57
N THR A 129 -37.70 -16.09 -7.23
CA THR A 129 -39.03 -15.76 -6.67
C THR A 129 -39.28 -16.54 -5.37
N GLN A 130 -38.87 -17.81 -5.31
CA GLN A 130 -38.96 -18.63 -4.09
C GLN A 130 -38.10 -18.07 -2.95
N LEU A 131 -36.88 -17.58 -3.23
CA LEU A 131 -36.02 -16.93 -2.25
C LEU A 131 -36.63 -15.62 -1.74
N GLU A 132 -37.12 -14.75 -2.63
CA GLU A 132 -37.73 -13.48 -2.23
C GLU A 132 -38.99 -13.69 -1.36
N ALA A 133 -39.80 -14.71 -1.70
CA ALA A 133 -40.96 -15.14 -0.94
C ALA A 133 -40.63 -15.81 0.41
N GLY A 134 -39.35 -16.07 0.70
CA GLY A 134 -38.91 -16.77 1.92
C GLY A 134 -39.34 -18.24 1.97
N GLN A 135 -39.49 -18.85 0.79
CA GLN A 135 -39.70 -20.30 0.62
C GLN A 135 -38.37 -21.05 0.59
N LEU A 136 -37.31 -20.39 0.12
CA LEU A 136 -35.92 -20.83 0.23
C LEU A 136 -35.19 -19.95 1.24
N ASP A 137 -34.20 -20.53 1.91
CA ASP A 137 -33.27 -19.85 2.80
C ASP A 137 -32.02 -19.41 2.02
N TYR A 138 -31.50 -20.27 1.14
CA TYR A 138 -30.28 -20.01 0.36
C TYR A 138 -30.36 -20.46 -1.09
N ILE A 139 -29.72 -19.68 -1.98
CA ILE A 139 -29.30 -20.13 -3.30
C ILE A 139 -27.79 -20.38 -3.29
N ILE A 140 -27.38 -21.58 -3.70
CA ILE A 140 -25.97 -21.98 -3.79
C ILE A 140 -25.53 -21.89 -5.26
N THR A 141 -24.40 -21.26 -5.54
CA THR A 141 -24.04 -20.92 -6.92
C THR A 141 -22.55 -20.87 -7.22
N VAL A 142 -22.26 -20.99 -8.51
CA VAL A 142 -20.94 -20.92 -9.13
C VAL A 142 -21.06 -19.99 -10.34
N ASP A 143 -20.46 -18.80 -10.23
CA ASP A 143 -20.24 -17.82 -11.30
C ASP A 143 -21.45 -17.28 -12.08
N ILE A 144 -22.68 -17.80 -11.92
CA ILE A 144 -23.86 -17.27 -12.62
C ILE A 144 -24.17 -15.85 -12.20
N PHE A 145 -24.03 -15.54 -10.91
CA PHE A 145 -24.37 -14.23 -10.38
C PHE A 145 -23.26 -13.20 -10.63
N ASN A 146 -22.28 -13.50 -11.50
CA ASN A 146 -21.36 -12.48 -11.97
C ASN A 146 -22.07 -11.55 -12.97
N GLU A 147 -23.08 -12.02 -13.71
CA GLU A 147 -23.82 -11.22 -14.70
C GLU A 147 -25.34 -11.53 -14.71
N GLY A 148 -26.19 -10.49 -14.65
CA GLY A 148 -27.59 -10.56 -15.08
C GLY A 148 -28.70 -10.88 -14.06
N ILE A 149 -28.40 -11.19 -12.79
CA ILE A 149 -29.44 -11.47 -11.77
C ILE A 149 -29.44 -10.41 -10.65
N ASP A 150 -30.65 -9.95 -10.29
CA ASP A 150 -30.93 -8.91 -9.29
C ASP A 150 -31.88 -9.44 -8.21
N ILE A 151 -31.40 -9.52 -6.96
CA ILE A 151 -32.22 -9.92 -5.80
C ILE A 151 -31.98 -8.91 -4.66
N PRO A 152 -32.68 -7.76 -4.65
CA PRO A 152 -32.44 -6.70 -3.66
C PRO A 152 -32.62 -7.17 -2.21
N SER A 153 -33.49 -8.15 -1.97
CA SER A 153 -33.83 -8.65 -0.64
C SER A 153 -32.75 -9.53 0.02
N VAL A 154 -31.63 -9.81 -0.67
CA VAL A 154 -30.54 -10.61 -0.11
C VAL A 154 -29.99 -9.92 1.14
N ASN A 155 -29.97 -10.64 2.27
CA ASN A 155 -29.53 -10.14 3.57
C ASN A 155 -28.34 -10.90 4.17
N GLN A 156 -27.89 -11.98 3.51
CA GLN A 156 -26.67 -12.69 3.87
C GLN A 156 -25.94 -13.17 2.61
N VAL A 157 -24.62 -12.99 2.57
CA VAL A 157 -23.75 -13.50 1.49
C VAL A 157 -22.67 -14.36 2.13
N VAL A 158 -22.52 -15.60 1.67
CA VAL A 158 -21.53 -16.55 2.17
C VAL A 158 -20.55 -16.90 1.05
N MET A 159 -19.26 -16.70 1.29
CA MET A 159 -18.18 -17.00 0.35
C MET A 159 -17.41 -18.22 0.87
N LEU A 160 -17.46 -19.33 0.12
CA LEU A 160 -16.83 -20.62 0.47
C LEU A 160 -15.63 -20.99 -0.42
N ARG A 161 -15.27 -20.10 -1.35
CA ARG A 161 -14.22 -20.31 -2.35
C ARG A 161 -13.13 -19.27 -2.22
N LYS A 162 -11.93 -19.64 -2.67
CA LYS A 162 -10.82 -18.69 -2.79
C LYS A 162 -11.16 -17.53 -3.71
N THR A 163 -10.64 -16.35 -3.38
CA THR A 163 -10.80 -15.14 -4.20
C THR A 163 -9.80 -15.13 -5.34
N GLU A 164 -10.21 -15.46 -6.56
CA GLU A 164 -9.32 -15.48 -7.74
C GLU A 164 -9.15 -14.10 -8.42
N SER A 165 -10.09 -13.19 -8.17
CA SER A 165 -10.09 -11.84 -8.75
C SER A 165 -10.80 -10.87 -7.80
N SER A 166 -10.19 -9.70 -7.58
CA SER A 166 -10.82 -8.61 -6.81
C SER A 166 -12.10 -8.10 -7.46
N ILE A 167 -12.19 -8.13 -8.79
CA ILE A 167 -13.37 -7.72 -9.55
C ILE A 167 -14.53 -8.68 -9.25
N ILE A 168 -14.29 -9.99 -9.35
CA ILE A 168 -15.31 -11.01 -9.08
C ILE A 168 -15.76 -10.92 -7.61
N PHE A 169 -14.83 -10.72 -6.69
CA PHE A 169 -15.15 -10.52 -5.27
C PHE A 169 -16.09 -9.33 -5.07
N THR A 170 -15.77 -8.16 -5.63
CA THR A 170 -16.61 -6.96 -5.51
C THR A 170 -17.98 -7.14 -6.19
N GLN A 171 -18.05 -7.86 -7.31
CA GLN A 171 -19.32 -8.20 -7.95
C GLN A 171 -20.20 -9.08 -7.06
N GLN A 172 -19.63 -10.11 -6.43
CA GLN A 172 -20.33 -11.01 -5.52
C GLN A 172 -20.82 -10.27 -4.27
N LEU A 173 -19.94 -9.46 -3.67
CA LEU A 173 -20.26 -8.56 -2.58
C LEU A 173 -21.44 -7.65 -2.97
N GLY A 174 -21.37 -7.03 -4.14
CA GLY A 174 -22.37 -6.09 -4.68
C GLY A 174 -23.78 -6.68 -4.82
N ARG A 175 -23.94 -8.01 -4.88
CA ARG A 175 -25.27 -8.65 -4.86
C ARG A 175 -26.00 -8.43 -3.53
N GLY A 176 -25.26 -8.35 -2.43
CA GLY A 176 -25.79 -8.02 -1.12
C GLY A 176 -26.02 -6.53 -0.88
N LEU A 177 -25.40 -5.63 -1.66
CA LEU A 177 -25.36 -4.20 -1.31
C LEU A 177 -26.56 -3.38 -1.80
N ARG A 178 -27.52 -3.98 -2.52
CA ARG A 178 -28.72 -3.27 -2.98
C ARG A 178 -29.66 -2.98 -1.81
N LYS A 179 -30.24 -1.78 -1.76
CA LYS A 179 -31.23 -1.43 -0.73
C LYS A 179 -32.54 -2.18 -0.96
N ALA A 180 -33.16 -2.64 0.13
CA ALA A 180 -34.49 -3.24 0.12
C ALA A 180 -35.27 -2.83 1.37
N LYS A 181 -36.59 -3.02 1.35
CA LYS A 181 -37.44 -2.81 2.52
C LYS A 181 -37.06 -3.81 3.61
N ASN A 182 -37.02 -3.36 4.86
CA ASN A 182 -36.69 -4.17 6.05
C ASN A 182 -35.30 -4.82 5.98
N LYS A 183 -34.35 -4.14 5.34
CA LYS A 183 -32.95 -4.54 5.24
C LYS A 183 -32.09 -3.33 5.61
N ASP A 184 -31.66 -3.32 6.87
CA ASP A 184 -30.82 -2.25 7.42
C ASP A 184 -29.34 -2.46 7.08
N PHE A 185 -28.92 -3.73 6.96
CA PHE A 185 -27.59 -4.13 6.56
C PHE A 185 -27.59 -5.50 5.87
N VAL A 186 -26.49 -5.84 5.23
CA VAL A 186 -26.19 -7.21 4.76
C VAL A 186 -25.01 -7.80 5.53
N THR A 187 -25.16 -9.06 5.97
CA THR A 187 -24.05 -9.81 6.57
C THR A 187 -23.27 -10.54 5.49
N ILE A 188 -21.96 -10.35 5.40
CA ILE A 188 -21.07 -11.11 4.51
C ILE A 188 -20.14 -11.96 5.36
N ILE A 189 -20.11 -13.26 5.08
CA ILE A 189 -19.30 -14.24 5.79
C ILE A 189 -18.36 -14.88 4.76
N ASP A 190 -17.07 -14.64 4.90
CA ASP A 190 -16.05 -15.14 4.01
C ASP A 190 -15.18 -16.17 4.73
N PHE A 191 -15.25 -17.42 4.28
CA PHE A 191 -14.49 -18.54 4.83
C PHE A 191 -13.12 -18.59 4.17
N ILE A 192 -12.15 -18.00 4.85
CA ILE A 192 -10.79 -17.79 4.35
C ILE A 192 -9.90 -18.99 4.72
N GLY A 193 -9.64 -19.81 3.70
CA GLY A 193 -8.61 -20.85 3.73
C GLY A 193 -7.19 -20.28 3.70
N ASN A 194 -6.20 -21.17 3.72
CA ASN A 194 -4.80 -20.82 3.54
C ASN A 194 -4.46 -20.76 2.04
N TYR A 195 -4.91 -19.69 1.38
CA TYR A 195 -4.70 -19.46 -0.05
C TYR A 195 -3.65 -18.38 -0.30
N ASP A 196 -2.86 -18.55 -1.36
CA ASP A 196 -1.80 -17.60 -1.73
C ASP A 196 -2.36 -16.23 -2.19
N ASN A 197 -3.62 -16.19 -2.61
CA ASN A 197 -4.29 -15.02 -3.18
C ASN A 197 -5.16 -14.24 -2.18
N ASN A 198 -5.08 -14.54 -0.87
CA ASN A 198 -5.84 -13.85 0.17
C ASN A 198 -5.61 -12.32 0.19
N TYR A 199 -4.48 -11.83 -0.35
CA TYR A 199 -4.20 -10.39 -0.49
C TYR A 199 -5.16 -9.66 -1.45
N LEU A 200 -5.90 -10.38 -2.30
CA LEU A 200 -6.90 -9.78 -3.19
C LEU A 200 -8.15 -9.29 -2.44
N ILE A 201 -8.43 -9.86 -1.27
CA ILE A 201 -9.57 -9.50 -0.42
C ILE A 201 -9.45 -8.05 0.07
N PRO A 202 -8.36 -7.65 0.76
CA PRO A 202 -8.19 -6.25 1.13
C PRO A 202 -8.05 -5.33 -0.08
N ILE A 203 -7.49 -5.77 -1.21
CA ILE A 203 -7.46 -4.96 -2.45
C ILE A 203 -8.88 -4.62 -2.91
N ALA A 204 -9.79 -5.60 -2.91
CA ALA A 204 -11.17 -5.40 -3.33
C ALA A 204 -11.95 -4.50 -2.35
N LEU A 205 -11.77 -4.72 -1.04
CA LEU A 205 -12.49 -3.98 0.00
C LEU A 205 -11.99 -2.53 0.16
N THR A 206 -10.68 -2.31 -0.02
CA THR A 206 -10.03 -0.99 0.15
C THR A 206 -9.80 -0.24 -1.16
N GLU A 207 -10.11 -0.90 -2.29
CA GLU A 207 -9.95 -0.40 -3.65
C GLU A 207 -8.53 0.07 -3.94
N ASP A 208 -7.55 -0.63 -3.35
CA ASP A 208 -6.14 -0.32 -3.47
C ASP A 208 -5.50 -0.97 -4.70
N SER A 209 -5.42 -0.21 -5.78
CA SER A 209 -4.75 -0.59 -7.03
C SER A 209 -3.30 -0.12 -7.13
N SER A 210 -2.71 0.41 -6.05
CA SER A 210 -1.38 1.03 -6.07
C SER A 210 -0.24 0.05 -6.39
N LEU A 211 -0.49 -1.26 -6.26
CA LEU A 211 0.49 -2.35 -6.23
C LEU A 211 1.56 -2.17 -5.12
N SER A 212 1.31 -1.27 -4.17
CA SER A 212 2.19 -1.06 -3.02
C SER A 212 1.77 -1.97 -1.86
N LYS A 213 2.65 -2.90 -1.48
CA LYS A 213 2.47 -3.70 -0.26
C LYS A 213 2.28 -2.82 0.98
N ASN A 214 2.99 -1.70 1.06
CA ASN A 214 2.86 -0.76 2.17
C ASN A 214 1.49 -0.11 2.23
N SER A 215 0.98 0.38 1.10
CA SER A 215 -0.36 0.96 1.02
C SER A 215 -1.42 -0.09 1.41
N LEU A 216 -1.30 -1.30 0.86
CA LEU A 216 -2.25 -2.38 1.13
C LEU A 216 -2.25 -2.78 2.60
N ARG A 217 -1.07 -2.89 3.24
CA ARG A 217 -0.96 -3.16 4.69
C ARG A 217 -1.62 -2.08 5.54
N LYS A 218 -1.30 -0.80 5.27
CA LYS A 218 -1.84 0.36 6.00
C LYS A 218 -3.36 0.39 5.89
N LYS A 219 -3.90 0.24 4.68
CA LYS A 219 -5.36 0.22 4.45
C LYS A 219 -6.05 -0.99 5.07
N THR A 220 -5.43 -2.17 5.02
CA THR A 220 -5.95 -3.39 5.68
C THR A 220 -6.07 -3.20 7.20
N MET A 221 -5.20 -2.39 7.82
CA MET A 221 -5.30 -2.06 9.25
C MET A 221 -6.35 -1.01 9.54
N ALA A 222 -6.44 -0.02 8.67
CA ALA A 222 -7.49 0.99 8.73
C ALA A 222 -8.89 0.40 8.51
N THR A 223 -9.07 -0.82 8.00
CA THR A 223 -10.42 -1.38 7.77
C THR A 223 -11.23 -1.56 9.04
N LYS A 224 -10.58 -1.71 10.20
CA LYS A 224 -11.27 -1.68 11.51
C LYS A 224 -11.99 -0.34 11.77
N TYR A 225 -11.56 0.72 11.11
CA TYR A 225 -11.98 2.11 11.31
C TYR A 225 -12.72 2.68 10.09
N LEU A 226 -13.24 1.83 9.20
CA LEU A 226 -13.99 2.27 8.02
C LEU A 226 -15.10 3.25 8.40
N GLN A 227 -15.20 4.32 7.61
CA GLN A 227 -16.15 5.39 7.83
C GLN A 227 -17.57 4.96 7.40
N GLY A 228 -18.53 5.01 8.31
CA GLY A 228 -19.95 4.77 8.04
C GLY A 228 -20.59 3.74 8.98
N MET A 229 -21.69 3.13 8.53
CA MET A 229 -22.40 2.04 9.24
C MET A 229 -21.87 0.64 8.89
N SER A 230 -20.97 0.54 7.90
CA SER A 230 -20.39 -0.73 7.47
C SER A 230 -19.16 -1.09 8.30
N THR A 231 -18.92 -2.38 8.52
CA THR A 231 -17.77 -2.88 9.27
C THR A 231 -17.04 -3.99 8.54
N ILE A 232 -15.72 -4.04 8.64
CA ILE A 232 -14.89 -5.13 8.13
C ILE A 232 -14.10 -5.70 9.30
N ILE A 233 -14.36 -6.98 9.59
CA ILE A 233 -13.76 -7.69 10.72
C ILE A 233 -13.10 -8.95 10.18
N PHE A 234 -11.84 -9.14 10.53
CA PHE A 234 -11.10 -10.38 10.30
C PHE A 234 -10.79 -11.01 11.65
N ASP A 235 -10.95 -12.33 11.77
CA ASP A 235 -10.39 -13.03 12.93
C ASP A 235 -8.84 -12.96 12.91
N GLU A 236 -8.21 -13.23 14.04
CA GLU A 236 -6.76 -13.04 14.21
C GLU A 236 -5.94 -13.92 13.25
N ILE A 237 -6.36 -15.18 13.07
CA ILE A 237 -5.68 -16.14 12.20
C ILE A 237 -5.79 -15.70 10.73
N THR A 238 -6.98 -15.28 10.29
CA THR A 238 -7.26 -14.78 8.94
C THR A 238 -6.48 -13.51 8.65
N LYS A 239 -6.46 -12.59 9.61
CA LYS A 239 -5.68 -11.35 9.53
C LYS A 239 -4.19 -11.65 9.29
N ASN A 240 -3.63 -12.59 10.05
CA ASN A 240 -2.24 -13.03 9.89
C ASN A 240 -2.00 -13.70 8.53
N ARG A 241 -2.94 -14.52 8.03
CA ARG A 241 -2.84 -15.13 6.68
C ARG A 241 -2.88 -14.09 5.56
N ILE A 242 -3.76 -13.10 5.67
CA ILE A 242 -3.84 -12.00 4.71
C ILE A 242 -2.48 -11.28 4.67
N PHE A 243 -1.92 -10.93 5.83
CA PHE A 243 -0.60 -10.32 5.90
C PHE A 243 0.51 -11.18 5.28
N GLN A 244 0.57 -12.45 5.64
CA GLN A 244 1.53 -13.39 5.05
C GLN A 244 1.39 -13.48 3.52
N SER A 245 0.16 -13.48 3.01
CA SER A 245 -0.10 -13.47 1.57
C SER A 245 0.32 -12.15 0.91
N ILE A 246 0.19 -11.01 1.58
CA ILE A 246 0.70 -9.71 1.09
C ILE A 246 2.23 -9.77 1.01
N GLU A 247 2.90 -10.31 2.02
CA GLU A 247 4.36 -10.42 2.06
C GLU A 247 4.91 -11.38 1.00
N SER A 248 4.31 -12.56 0.85
CA SER A 248 4.73 -13.54 -0.15
C SER A 248 4.34 -13.16 -1.57
N SER A 249 3.32 -12.31 -1.75
CA SER A 249 2.84 -11.90 -3.08
C SER A 249 3.92 -11.19 -3.90
N GLN A 250 3.91 -11.44 -5.21
CA GLN A 250 4.72 -10.70 -6.17
C GLN A 250 3.87 -9.61 -6.84
N LEU A 251 3.39 -8.61 -6.09
CA LEU A 251 2.60 -7.51 -6.67
C LEU A 251 3.35 -6.77 -7.79
N ASN A 252 4.66 -6.64 -7.60
CA ASN A 252 5.58 -5.88 -8.44
C ASN A 252 6.15 -6.70 -9.61
N ASN A 253 5.27 -7.31 -10.40
CA ASN A 253 5.66 -8.17 -11.51
C ASN A 253 5.26 -7.60 -12.89
N ALA A 254 5.90 -8.11 -13.94
CA ALA A 254 5.68 -7.67 -15.32
C ALA A 254 4.23 -7.79 -15.80
N LYS A 255 3.50 -8.82 -15.37
CA LYS A 255 2.10 -9.04 -15.75
C LYS A 255 1.23 -7.93 -15.16
N ASN A 256 1.35 -7.67 -13.86
CA ASN A 256 0.55 -6.66 -13.17
C ASN A 256 0.80 -5.25 -13.73
N TYR A 257 2.04 -4.90 -14.05
CA TYR A 257 2.36 -3.61 -14.65
C TYR A 257 1.77 -3.45 -16.06
N LYS A 258 1.82 -4.50 -16.88
CA LYS A 258 1.20 -4.51 -18.21
C LYS A 258 -0.30 -4.32 -18.10
N GLU A 259 -0.94 -5.05 -17.21
CA GLU A 259 -2.38 -4.99 -16.99
C GLU A 259 -2.82 -3.62 -16.49
N ALA A 260 -2.16 -3.07 -15.47
CA ALA A 260 -2.46 -1.74 -14.95
C ALA A 260 -2.27 -0.64 -16.01
N TYR A 261 -1.16 -0.68 -16.77
CA TYR A 261 -0.93 0.24 -17.87
C TYR A 261 -1.99 0.11 -18.97
N GLN A 262 -2.29 -1.12 -19.40
CA GLN A 262 -3.25 -1.35 -20.48
C GLN A 262 -4.66 -0.93 -20.08
N ASN A 263 -5.07 -1.20 -18.84
CA ASN A 263 -6.37 -0.76 -18.32
C ASN A 263 -6.47 0.77 -18.33
N LEU A 264 -5.43 1.47 -17.88
CA LEU A 264 -5.40 2.93 -17.89
C LEU A 264 -5.36 3.50 -19.32
N LYS A 265 -4.55 2.92 -20.21
CA LYS A 265 -4.50 3.31 -21.62
C LYS A 265 -5.84 3.10 -22.30
N ASN A 266 -6.48 1.95 -22.08
CA ASN A 266 -7.79 1.63 -22.63
C ASN A 266 -8.85 2.63 -22.16
N ARG A 267 -8.78 3.04 -20.89
CA ARG A 267 -9.68 4.05 -20.32
C ARG A 267 -9.47 5.44 -20.92
N LEU A 268 -8.22 5.87 -21.11
CA LEU A 268 -7.90 7.21 -21.58
C LEU A 268 -7.93 7.36 -23.10
N GLY A 269 -7.80 6.27 -23.85
CA GLY A 269 -7.67 6.30 -25.32
C GLY A 269 -6.33 6.85 -25.83
N ARG A 270 -5.38 7.10 -24.93
CA ARG A 270 -4.03 7.60 -25.24
C ARG A 270 -3.00 6.97 -24.31
N ILE A 271 -1.73 7.13 -24.65
CA ILE A 271 -0.63 6.79 -23.73
C ILE A 271 -0.84 7.62 -22.44
N PRO A 272 -0.95 6.96 -21.27
CA PRO A 272 -1.04 7.65 -19.99
C PRO A 272 0.24 8.43 -19.71
N SER A 273 0.11 9.56 -19.03
CA SER A 273 1.20 10.24 -18.34
C SER A 273 1.31 9.70 -16.91
N LEU A 274 2.41 9.96 -16.22
CA LEU A 274 2.60 9.53 -14.83
C LEU A 274 1.53 10.13 -13.90
N VAL A 275 1.11 11.37 -14.14
CA VAL A 275 0.06 12.01 -13.32
C VAL A 275 -1.31 11.34 -13.51
N ASP A 276 -1.59 10.80 -14.69
CA ASP A 276 -2.87 10.10 -14.96
C ASP A 276 -3.05 8.88 -14.07
N PHE A 277 -1.95 8.22 -13.65
CA PHE A 277 -2.04 7.09 -12.72
C PHE A 277 -2.56 7.50 -11.34
N ILE A 278 -2.27 8.73 -10.91
CA ILE A 278 -2.80 9.28 -9.66
C ILE A 278 -4.26 9.66 -9.86
N ASP A 279 -4.54 10.40 -10.93
CA ASP A 279 -5.86 10.97 -11.23
C ASP A 279 -6.92 9.90 -11.44
N GLN A 280 -6.54 8.77 -12.02
CA GLN A 280 -7.44 7.64 -12.28
C GLN A 280 -7.38 6.56 -11.17
N HIS A 281 -6.78 6.87 -10.02
CA HIS A 281 -6.62 5.94 -8.89
C HIS A 281 -6.11 4.57 -9.34
N SER A 282 -4.96 4.55 -10.03
CA SER A 282 -4.33 3.36 -10.61
C SER A 282 -3.09 2.95 -9.80
N VAL A 283 -2.18 2.20 -10.42
CA VAL A 283 -0.88 1.80 -9.86
C VAL A 283 -0.04 3.02 -9.47
N ASP A 284 0.76 2.90 -8.41
CA ASP A 284 1.65 3.99 -8.00
C ASP A 284 2.63 4.35 -9.15
N PRO A 285 2.66 5.62 -9.61
CA PRO A 285 3.53 6.03 -10.71
C PRO A 285 5.02 5.85 -10.43
N VAL A 286 5.44 5.88 -9.16
CA VAL A 286 6.84 5.60 -8.77
C VAL A 286 7.20 4.14 -9.08
N ILE A 287 6.28 3.20 -8.82
CA ILE A 287 6.53 1.77 -9.09
C ILE A 287 6.69 1.54 -10.59
N ILE A 288 5.79 2.12 -11.41
CA ILE A 288 5.86 2.01 -12.88
C ILE A 288 7.10 2.68 -13.45
N ALA A 289 7.40 3.92 -13.05
CA ALA A 289 8.56 4.66 -13.55
C ALA A 289 9.87 3.95 -13.20
N ARG A 290 10.00 3.39 -11.99
CA ARG A 290 11.24 2.73 -11.55
C ARG A 290 11.46 1.36 -12.17
N TYR A 291 10.40 0.67 -12.64
CA TYR A 291 10.50 -0.71 -13.13
C TYR A 291 11.54 -0.90 -14.24
N LYS A 292 11.64 0.07 -15.17
CA LYS A 292 12.66 0.11 -16.23
C LYS A 292 13.64 1.27 -16.06
N GLY A 293 13.73 1.84 -14.87
CA GLY A 293 14.60 2.96 -14.52
C GLY A 293 13.92 4.33 -14.69
N ASN A 294 13.12 4.51 -15.73
CA ASN A 294 12.27 5.68 -15.96
C ASN A 294 11.03 5.33 -16.82
N TYR A 295 10.08 6.26 -16.91
CA TYR A 295 8.81 6.03 -17.61
C TYR A 295 8.96 5.86 -19.14
N PRO A 296 9.75 6.66 -19.87
CA PRO A 296 10.00 6.38 -21.30
C PRO A 296 10.62 5.01 -21.57
N ALA A 297 11.55 4.54 -20.73
CA ALA A 297 12.09 3.18 -20.83
C ALA A 297 11.01 2.10 -20.57
N PHE A 298 10.05 2.39 -19.68
CA PHE A 298 8.87 1.55 -19.49
C PHE A 298 7.98 1.52 -20.73
N LEU A 299 7.70 2.67 -21.35
CA LEU A 299 6.91 2.77 -22.59
C LEU A 299 7.57 2.00 -23.75
N ASN A 300 8.89 2.12 -23.91
CA ASN A 300 9.65 1.33 -24.88
C ASN A 300 9.54 -0.17 -24.63
N TRP A 301 9.56 -0.61 -23.36
CA TRP A 301 9.34 -2.00 -22.99
C TRP A 301 7.90 -2.47 -23.28
N MET A 302 6.92 -1.58 -23.16
CA MET A 302 5.54 -1.79 -23.60
C MET A 302 5.37 -1.78 -25.11
N LYS A 303 6.43 -1.46 -25.88
CA LYS A 303 6.45 -1.31 -27.34
C LYS A 303 5.54 -0.17 -27.83
N GLU A 304 5.40 0.88 -27.02
CA GLU A 304 4.75 2.11 -27.46
C GLU A 304 5.64 2.85 -28.46
N ASP A 305 5.02 3.51 -29.43
CA ASP A 305 5.72 4.37 -30.38
C ASP A 305 6.01 5.71 -29.69
N THR A 306 7.23 5.84 -29.15
CA THR A 306 7.69 7.07 -28.47
C THR A 306 8.97 7.60 -29.09
N PRO A 307 9.19 8.92 -29.10
CA PRO A 307 10.42 9.50 -29.61
C PRO A 307 11.66 8.98 -28.87
N ILE A 308 12.74 8.75 -29.63
CA ILE A 308 13.99 8.21 -29.10
C ILE A 308 14.66 9.25 -28.21
N LEU A 309 15.03 8.84 -27.00
CA LEU A 309 15.86 9.62 -26.10
C LEU A 309 17.33 9.21 -26.26
N ASN A 310 18.23 10.19 -26.21
CA ASN A 310 19.65 9.90 -26.18
C ASN A 310 20.07 9.31 -24.80
N ARG A 311 21.33 8.88 -24.68
CA ARG A 311 21.84 8.26 -23.45
C ARG A 311 21.72 9.21 -22.24
N HIS A 312 22.13 10.46 -22.41
CA HIS A 312 22.14 11.47 -21.35
C HIS A 312 20.72 11.81 -20.87
N GLU A 313 19.77 11.97 -21.80
CA GLU A 313 18.36 12.20 -21.49
C GLU A 313 17.76 11.05 -20.67
N ASN A 314 18.08 9.80 -21.02
CA ASN A 314 17.64 8.62 -20.26
C ASN A 314 18.25 8.59 -18.84
N GLU A 315 19.54 8.90 -18.70
CA GLU A 315 20.23 8.96 -17.41
C GLU A 315 19.59 10.03 -16.49
N LEU A 316 19.30 11.22 -17.04
CA LEU A 316 18.60 12.30 -16.33
C LEU A 316 17.19 11.90 -15.90
N LEU A 317 16.36 11.35 -16.80
CA LEU A 317 15.02 10.90 -16.41
C LEU A 317 15.07 9.77 -15.38
N THR A 318 16.10 8.93 -15.42
CA THR A 318 16.34 7.89 -14.42
C THR A 318 16.66 8.48 -13.06
N PHE A 319 17.48 9.53 -12.99
CA PHE A 319 17.70 10.29 -11.75
C PHE A 319 16.41 10.90 -11.22
N LEU A 320 15.69 11.67 -12.04
CA LEU A 320 14.46 12.36 -11.64
C LEU A 320 13.38 11.36 -11.17
N SER A 321 13.21 10.24 -11.88
CA SER A 321 12.23 9.19 -11.54
C SER A 321 12.59 8.43 -10.27
N ASN A 322 13.87 8.11 -10.08
CA ASN A 322 14.29 7.32 -8.91
C ASN A 322 14.36 8.17 -7.65
N GLU A 323 14.77 9.43 -7.74
CA GLU A 323 15.04 10.25 -6.56
C GLU A 323 13.91 11.25 -6.28
N LEU A 324 13.40 11.96 -7.28
CA LEU A 324 12.57 13.15 -7.06
C LEU A 324 11.07 12.93 -7.31
N LEU A 325 10.68 11.90 -8.04
CA LEU A 325 9.27 11.59 -8.35
C LEU A 325 8.42 11.27 -7.12
N ASN A 326 9.03 10.91 -5.99
CA ASN A 326 8.29 10.41 -4.82
C ASN A 326 7.43 11.47 -4.11
N GLY A 327 7.64 12.76 -4.35
CA GLY A 327 6.88 13.86 -3.74
C GLY A 327 7.26 14.21 -2.30
N LYS A 328 8.27 13.56 -1.72
CA LYS A 328 8.67 13.77 -0.30
C LYS A 328 9.32 15.13 -0.06
N ARG A 329 9.88 15.75 -1.11
CA ARG A 329 10.46 17.10 -1.10
C ARG A 329 10.36 17.68 -2.50
N ASN A 330 9.80 18.89 -2.62
CA ASN A 330 9.55 19.53 -3.91
C ASN A 330 10.64 20.52 -4.34
N HIS A 331 11.52 20.94 -3.42
CA HIS A 331 12.52 21.99 -3.63
C HIS A 331 13.32 21.82 -4.93
N GLU A 332 13.89 20.63 -5.16
CA GLU A 332 14.66 20.33 -6.36
C GLU A 332 13.87 20.50 -7.65
N LEU A 333 12.66 19.96 -7.70
CA LEU A 333 11.81 20.00 -8.90
C LEU A 333 11.21 21.38 -9.13
N LEU A 334 10.94 22.15 -8.07
CA LEU A 334 10.54 23.55 -8.17
C LEU A 334 11.67 24.40 -8.79
N LEU A 335 12.91 24.20 -8.36
CA LEU A 335 14.05 24.91 -8.95
C LEU A 335 14.21 24.56 -10.42
N ILE A 336 14.14 23.27 -10.78
CA ILE A 336 14.18 22.84 -12.20
C ILE A 336 13.03 23.47 -12.99
N GLU A 337 11.79 23.44 -12.48
CA GLU A 337 10.63 24.03 -13.14
C GLU A 337 10.85 25.51 -13.44
N ARG A 338 11.32 26.29 -12.47
CA ARG A 338 11.57 27.73 -12.63
C ARG A 338 12.69 28.00 -13.64
N LEU A 339 13.77 27.23 -13.61
CA LEU A 339 14.87 27.36 -14.57
C LEU A 339 14.46 26.95 -16.00
N MET A 340 13.54 26.01 -16.16
CA MET A 340 12.98 25.65 -17.47
C MET A 340 12.18 26.79 -18.10
N VAL A 341 11.59 27.67 -17.29
CA VAL A 341 10.80 28.82 -17.76
C VAL A 341 11.69 30.06 -17.94
N ASN A 342 12.54 30.37 -16.96
CA ASN A 342 13.28 31.63 -16.87
C ASN A 342 14.74 31.54 -17.36
N GLY A 343 15.28 30.32 -17.51
CA GLY A 343 16.68 30.07 -17.89
C GLY A 343 17.67 30.18 -16.72
N THR A 344 17.58 31.27 -15.95
CA THR A 344 18.38 31.52 -14.74
C THR A 344 17.49 31.97 -13.58
N LEU A 345 17.95 31.77 -12.35
CA LEU A 345 17.23 32.21 -11.14
C LEU A 345 18.21 32.60 -10.05
N GLU A 346 18.08 33.81 -9.50
CA GLU A 346 18.89 34.22 -8.34
C GLU A 346 18.54 33.40 -7.10
N ARG A 347 19.53 33.06 -6.29
CA ARG A 347 19.34 32.26 -5.07
C ARG A 347 18.35 32.90 -4.09
N GLN A 348 18.37 34.23 -3.97
CA GLN A 348 17.43 34.98 -3.14
C GLN A 348 16.01 35.00 -3.72
N GLU A 349 15.85 34.94 -5.04
CA GLU A 349 14.54 34.83 -5.68
C GLU A 349 13.95 33.42 -5.46
N TYR A 350 14.79 32.39 -5.56
CA TYR A 350 14.39 31.02 -5.23
C TYR A 350 13.92 30.88 -3.76
N GLN A 351 14.63 31.50 -2.81
CA GLN A 351 14.20 31.54 -1.40
C GLN A 351 12.82 32.19 -1.24
N ARG A 352 12.58 33.34 -1.89
CA ARG A 352 11.28 34.02 -1.87
C ARG A 352 10.14 33.14 -2.43
N GLU A 353 10.42 32.34 -3.46
CA GLU A 353 9.45 31.37 -3.99
C GLU A 353 9.14 30.25 -2.99
N LEU A 354 10.15 29.73 -2.28
CA LEU A 354 9.94 28.73 -1.22
C LEU A 354 9.11 29.29 -0.06
N GLU A 355 9.38 30.53 0.36
CA GLU A 355 8.61 31.23 1.39
C GLU A 355 7.15 31.40 0.98
N ARG A 356 6.91 31.82 -0.26
CA ARG A 356 5.55 32.01 -0.82
C ARG A 356 4.74 30.72 -0.86
N LEU A 357 5.41 29.58 -1.07
CA LEU A 357 4.80 28.25 -1.08
C LEU A 357 4.78 27.58 0.31
N HIS A 358 5.26 28.27 1.35
CA HIS A 358 5.38 27.75 2.72
C HIS A 358 6.22 26.47 2.82
N TYR A 359 7.21 26.31 1.96
CA TYR A 359 8.16 25.19 2.05
C TYR A 359 9.20 25.51 3.12
N SER A 360 9.50 24.53 3.98
CA SER A 360 10.54 24.69 5.00
C SER A 360 11.91 24.67 4.35
N PHE A 361 12.75 25.66 4.67
CA PHE A 361 14.14 25.68 4.24
C PHE A 361 15.00 26.45 5.23
N ASP A 362 16.27 26.05 5.24
CA ASP A 362 17.38 26.74 5.87
C ASP A 362 18.61 26.62 4.95
N GLU A 363 19.74 27.17 5.37
CA GLU A 363 20.97 27.11 4.59
C GLU A 363 21.42 25.66 4.33
N GLN A 364 21.17 24.73 5.26
CA GLN A 364 21.52 23.32 5.08
C GLN A 364 20.62 22.65 4.02
N THR A 365 19.34 23.04 3.98
CA THR A 365 18.37 22.58 3.00
C THR A 365 18.74 23.04 1.60
N LEU A 366 19.13 24.31 1.44
CA LEU A 366 19.59 24.83 0.14
C LEU A 366 20.85 24.10 -0.34
N LYS A 367 21.82 23.90 0.55
CA LYS A 367 23.01 23.10 0.22
C LYS A 367 22.67 21.64 -0.10
N SER A 368 21.63 21.08 0.53
CA SER A 368 21.13 19.73 0.22
C SER A 368 20.56 19.68 -1.20
N VAL A 369 19.71 20.65 -1.57
CA VAL A 369 19.17 20.80 -2.94
C VAL A 369 20.30 20.89 -3.95
N GLU A 370 21.31 21.72 -3.69
CA GLU A 370 22.50 21.87 -4.53
C GLU A 370 23.26 20.55 -4.69
N ARG A 371 23.54 19.82 -3.60
CA ARG A 371 24.25 18.53 -3.66
C ARG A 371 23.48 17.45 -4.41
N ILE A 372 22.14 17.46 -4.30
CA ILE A 372 21.29 16.51 -5.01
C ILE A 372 21.30 16.82 -6.50
N LEU A 373 21.08 18.08 -6.88
CA LEU A 373 21.06 18.50 -8.29
C LEU A 373 22.44 18.50 -8.95
N SER A 374 23.51 18.64 -8.17
CA SER A 374 24.89 18.48 -8.66
C SER A 374 25.38 17.02 -8.61
N LEU A 375 24.52 16.08 -8.22
CA LEU A 375 24.81 14.66 -8.03
C LEU A 375 25.89 14.31 -6.98
N LYS A 376 26.38 15.28 -6.21
CA LYS A 376 27.45 15.10 -5.20
C LYS A 376 27.02 14.28 -4.00
N PHE A 377 25.72 14.25 -3.70
CA PHE A 377 25.16 13.43 -2.62
C PHE A 377 25.29 11.92 -2.88
N PHE A 378 25.27 11.51 -4.15
CA PHE A 378 25.18 10.11 -4.55
C PHE A 378 26.52 9.40 -4.54
N THR A 379 26.49 8.09 -4.34
CA THR A 379 27.68 7.24 -4.47
C THR A 379 28.15 7.15 -5.92
N GLN A 380 29.40 6.73 -6.16
CA GLN A 380 29.92 6.56 -7.51
C GLN A 380 29.04 5.63 -8.37
N LYS A 381 28.61 4.49 -7.82
CA LYS A 381 27.74 3.54 -8.50
C LYS A 381 26.38 4.13 -8.89
N GLU A 382 25.86 5.05 -8.08
CA GLU A 382 24.61 5.78 -8.39
C GLU A 382 24.84 6.83 -9.48
N ARG A 383 25.97 7.56 -9.46
CA ARG A 383 26.33 8.50 -10.52
C ARG A 383 26.54 7.81 -11.87
N GLU A 384 27.15 6.64 -11.90
CA GLU A 384 27.27 5.82 -13.12
C GLU A 384 25.89 5.50 -13.75
N LYS A 385 24.82 5.46 -12.94
CA LYS A 385 23.43 5.27 -13.40
C LYS A 385 22.74 6.58 -13.80
N TYR A 386 23.10 7.69 -13.17
CA TYR A 386 22.45 9.01 -13.33
C TYR A 386 23.17 9.93 -14.30
N GLY A 387 24.36 9.55 -14.74
CA GLY A 387 25.30 10.42 -15.44
C GLY A 387 26.21 11.16 -14.46
N GLU A 388 27.29 11.72 -14.98
CA GLU A 388 28.29 12.48 -14.18
C GLU A 388 28.10 13.99 -14.28
N LEU A 389 27.20 14.46 -15.15
CA LEU A 389 26.92 15.89 -15.33
C LEU A 389 25.87 16.37 -14.31
N PRO A 390 26.05 17.55 -13.69
CA PRO A 390 25.04 18.13 -12.82
C PRO A 390 23.78 18.50 -13.61
N VAL A 391 22.63 18.56 -12.95
CA VAL A 391 21.37 19.04 -13.54
C VAL A 391 21.29 20.57 -13.48
N VAL A 392 21.75 21.14 -12.35
CA VAL A 392 21.78 22.59 -12.08
C VAL A 392 23.18 22.98 -11.63
N ILE A 393 23.64 24.13 -12.11
CA ILE A 393 24.88 24.78 -11.70
C ILE A 393 24.52 26.06 -10.92
N LEU A 394 25.33 26.39 -9.91
CA LEU A 394 25.29 27.66 -9.19
C LEU A 394 26.61 28.41 -9.47
N SER A 395 26.52 29.62 -10.02
CA SER A 395 27.65 30.54 -10.20
C SER A 395 27.24 31.93 -9.74
N ASP A 396 28.05 32.58 -8.91
CA ASP A 396 27.81 33.94 -8.42
C ASP A 396 26.38 34.15 -7.86
N ASP A 397 25.91 33.20 -7.05
CA ASP A 397 24.54 33.16 -6.48
C ASP A 397 23.38 33.09 -7.50
N ILE A 398 23.68 32.73 -8.75
CA ILE A 398 22.70 32.50 -9.82
C ILE A 398 22.66 31.02 -10.20
N TYR A 399 21.47 30.42 -10.09
CA TYR A 399 21.20 29.07 -10.59
C TYR A 399 20.96 29.09 -12.11
N SER A 400 21.47 28.07 -12.80
CA SER A 400 21.16 27.80 -14.21
C SER A 400 21.12 26.29 -14.46
N LEU A 401 20.37 25.86 -15.47
CA LEU A 401 20.50 24.48 -15.96
C LEU A 401 21.90 24.27 -16.52
N GLU A 402 22.43 23.05 -16.35
CA GLU A 402 23.64 22.62 -17.05
C GLU A 402 23.40 22.68 -18.58
N THR A 403 24.45 22.92 -19.36
CA THR A 403 24.39 23.16 -20.81
C THR A 403 23.69 22.03 -21.56
N SER A 404 24.04 20.77 -21.30
CA SER A 404 23.43 19.62 -21.99
C SER A 404 21.98 19.43 -21.57
N MET A 405 21.63 19.65 -20.30
CA MET A 405 20.23 19.64 -19.84
C MET A 405 19.41 20.74 -20.53
N LYS A 406 19.96 21.95 -20.64
CA LYS A 406 19.34 23.08 -21.33
C LYS A 406 19.11 22.79 -22.80
N GLU A 407 20.13 22.28 -23.50
CA GLU A 407 20.03 21.89 -24.91
C GLU A 407 19.00 20.79 -25.13
N SER A 408 18.97 19.76 -24.28
CA SER A 408 17.96 18.69 -24.36
C SER A 408 16.54 19.22 -24.15
N ILE A 409 16.31 20.13 -23.20
CA ILE A 409 14.99 20.75 -23.01
C ILE A 409 14.57 21.60 -24.22
N GLN A 410 15.51 22.30 -24.86
CA GLN A 410 15.23 23.19 -25.99
C GLN A 410 15.01 22.43 -27.30
N ASN A 411 15.80 21.39 -27.54
CA ASN A 411 15.83 20.68 -28.82
C ASN A 411 14.94 19.43 -28.84
N ASN A 412 14.64 18.84 -27.68
CA ASN A 412 13.84 17.63 -27.57
C ASN A 412 12.54 17.89 -26.78
N GLN A 413 11.47 18.18 -27.53
CA GLN A 413 10.15 18.46 -26.94
C GLN A 413 9.59 17.26 -26.16
N TRP A 414 9.91 16.03 -26.56
CA TRP A 414 9.47 14.84 -25.83
C TRP A 414 10.15 14.73 -24.48
N PHE A 415 11.48 14.89 -24.44
CA PHE A 415 12.23 14.93 -23.18
C PHE A 415 11.69 16.01 -22.23
N LYS A 416 11.47 17.23 -22.74
CA LYS A 416 10.85 18.32 -21.97
C LYS A 416 9.49 17.91 -21.37
N GLN A 417 8.66 17.24 -22.16
CA GLN A 417 7.35 16.78 -21.70
C GLN A 417 7.47 15.71 -20.60
N CYS A 418 8.42 14.78 -20.72
CA CYS A 418 8.69 13.77 -19.68
C CYS A 418 9.14 14.41 -18.36
N VAL A 419 10.00 15.44 -18.42
CA VAL A 419 10.43 16.18 -17.22
C VAL A 419 9.25 16.90 -16.57
N LEU A 420 8.41 17.57 -17.35
CA LEU A 420 7.20 18.24 -16.85
C LEU A 420 6.21 17.27 -16.23
N ASP A 421 6.05 16.07 -16.80
CA ASP A 421 5.20 15.02 -16.25
C ASP A 421 5.70 14.54 -14.89
N ILE A 422 7.01 14.34 -14.72
CA ILE A 422 7.62 14.02 -13.42
C ILE A 422 7.37 15.13 -12.40
N ILE A 423 7.54 16.40 -12.78
CA ILE A 423 7.31 17.56 -11.90
C ILE A 423 5.85 17.59 -11.44
N ARG A 424 4.90 17.53 -12.37
CA ARG A 424 3.45 17.53 -12.07
C ARG A 424 3.06 16.36 -11.18
N THR A 425 3.55 15.16 -11.51
CA THR A 425 3.28 13.95 -10.72
C THR A 425 3.84 14.09 -9.31
N SER A 426 5.08 14.55 -9.16
CA SER A 426 5.71 14.73 -7.85
C SER A 426 4.99 15.77 -7.00
N PHE A 427 4.58 16.89 -7.60
CA PHE A 427 3.79 17.91 -6.90
C PHE A 427 2.43 17.39 -6.46
N LYS A 428 1.73 16.63 -7.31
CA LYS A 428 0.47 16.00 -6.90
C LYS A 428 0.66 15.00 -5.77
N ARG A 429 1.73 14.21 -5.81
CA ARG A 429 2.08 13.30 -4.69
C ARG A 429 2.44 14.05 -3.41
N SER A 430 3.05 15.22 -3.54
CA SER A 430 3.46 16.02 -2.39
C SER A 430 2.28 16.52 -1.54
N GLU A 431 1.06 16.48 -2.06
CA GLU A 431 -0.17 16.80 -1.32
C GLU A 431 -0.39 15.89 -0.10
N SER A 432 0.20 14.68 -0.08
CA SER A 432 0.18 13.81 1.10
C SER A 432 1.25 14.14 2.15
N TYR A 433 2.12 15.13 1.90
CA TYR A 433 3.24 15.48 2.75
C TYR A 433 3.12 16.91 3.30
N GLN A 434 3.59 17.10 4.53
CA GLN A 434 3.72 18.40 5.17
C GLN A 434 5.05 19.04 4.75
N LEU A 435 5.03 19.88 3.72
CA LEU A 435 6.25 20.47 3.14
C LEU A 435 6.87 21.61 3.99
N ASN A 436 6.20 22.00 5.08
CA ASN A 436 6.72 22.89 6.11
C ASN A 436 7.53 22.14 7.20
N GLU A 437 7.64 20.81 7.11
CA GLU A 437 8.52 19.97 7.94
C GLU A 437 9.39 19.08 7.03
N PRO A 438 10.61 18.70 7.45
CA PRO A 438 11.46 17.82 6.64
C PRO A 438 10.90 16.39 6.53
N LEU A 439 10.12 15.94 7.52
CA LEU A 439 9.54 14.61 7.61
C LEU A 439 8.09 14.73 8.08
N THR A 440 7.17 14.08 7.37
CA THR A 440 5.76 14.07 7.70
C THR A 440 5.45 12.89 8.61
N TYR A 441 4.76 13.18 9.71
CA TYR A 441 4.36 12.18 10.70
C TYR A 441 3.50 11.06 10.08
N ASN A 442 3.73 9.81 10.48
CA ASN A 442 3.00 8.62 10.03
C ASN A 442 3.10 8.31 8.52
N GLU A 443 4.09 8.90 7.85
CA GLU A 443 4.46 8.61 6.47
C GLU A 443 5.71 7.74 6.38
N VAL A 444 5.91 7.17 5.18
CA VAL A 444 6.88 6.10 4.95
C VAL A 444 8.16 6.62 4.28
N TYR A 445 9.31 6.23 4.84
CA TYR A 445 10.63 6.67 4.39
C TYR A 445 11.61 5.51 4.26
N GLY A 446 12.37 5.49 3.16
CA GLY A 446 13.58 4.71 3.07
C GLY A 446 14.76 5.45 3.72
N ARG A 447 15.81 4.72 4.11
CA ARG A 447 17.00 5.31 4.73
C ARG A 447 17.66 6.41 3.88
N LYS A 448 17.68 6.23 2.55
CA LYS A 448 18.21 7.24 1.64
C LYS A 448 17.37 8.52 1.64
N ASP A 449 16.05 8.38 1.70
CA ASP A 449 15.16 9.55 1.84
C ASP A 449 15.48 10.30 3.13
N VAL A 450 15.67 9.58 4.24
CA VAL A 450 16.01 10.18 5.54
C VAL A 450 17.34 10.93 5.48
N CYS A 451 18.39 10.35 4.90
CA CYS A 451 19.66 11.07 4.67
C CYS A 451 19.44 12.38 3.90
N ARG A 452 18.64 12.35 2.83
CA ARG A 452 18.36 13.52 2.00
C ARG A 452 17.57 14.59 2.75
N LEU A 453 16.47 14.19 3.38
CA LEU A 453 15.50 15.07 4.05
C LEU A 453 16.05 15.68 5.34
N LEU A 454 16.94 14.97 6.03
CA LEU A 454 17.71 15.50 7.16
C LEU A 454 18.99 16.23 6.73
N ASN A 455 19.12 16.57 5.44
CA ASN A 455 20.21 17.38 4.88
C ASN A 455 21.63 16.83 5.06
N TRP A 456 21.79 15.50 5.16
CA TRP A 456 23.11 14.88 5.23
C TRP A 456 23.90 15.17 3.94
N GLU A 457 25.23 15.21 4.06
CA GLU A 457 26.08 15.56 2.92
C GLU A 457 26.12 14.47 1.85
N ASN A 458 26.02 13.19 2.24
CA ASN A 458 26.17 12.04 1.35
C ASN A 458 25.13 10.96 1.64
N ASN A 459 24.89 10.09 0.66
CA ASN A 459 24.11 8.86 0.85
C ASN A 459 24.87 7.87 1.75
N GLU A 460 24.51 7.84 3.03
CA GLU A 460 25.16 6.99 4.05
C GLU A 460 24.30 5.79 4.46
N THR A 461 23.35 5.40 3.62
CA THR A 461 22.42 4.27 3.85
C THR A 461 23.15 2.99 4.27
N GLY A 462 24.26 2.66 3.61
CA GLY A 462 25.06 1.45 3.89
C GLY A 462 25.76 1.45 5.26
N THR A 463 25.68 2.53 6.01
CA THR A 463 26.41 2.73 7.28
C THR A 463 25.52 3.16 8.45
N MET A 464 24.19 3.11 8.27
CA MET A 464 23.20 3.61 9.23
C MET A 464 22.80 2.60 10.31
N TYR A 465 23.20 1.31 10.17
CA TYR A 465 23.08 0.19 11.13
C TYR A 465 22.19 0.44 12.38
N GLY A 466 20.87 0.43 12.22
CA GLY A 466 19.92 0.70 13.32
C GLY A 466 19.77 2.18 13.63
N TYR A 467 20.82 2.88 14.02
CA TYR A 467 20.80 4.34 14.17
C TYR A 467 22.17 4.95 13.92
N ARG A 468 22.21 6.25 13.68
CA ARG A 468 23.46 6.99 13.54
C ARG A 468 23.30 8.48 13.85
N ILE A 469 24.25 9.02 14.62
CA ILE A 469 24.30 10.45 14.93
C ILE A 469 25.16 11.16 13.89
N LYS A 470 24.59 12.17 13.21
CA LYS A 470 25.31 13.04 12.29
C LYS A 470 24.56 14.33 12.02
N TYR A 471 25.27 15.42 11.77
CA TYR A 471 24.70 16.74 11.44
C TYR A 471 23.61 17.18 12.41
N ASN A 472 23.82 16.96 13.71
CA ASN A 472 22.86 17.25 14.77
C ASN A 472 21.51 16.52 14.64
N THR A 473 21.51 15.37 13.97
CA THR A 473 20.35 14.47 13.85
C THR A 473 20.72 13.05 14.25
N CYS A 474 19.75 12.30 14.77
CA CYS A 474 19.87 10.88 15.11
C CYS A 474 18.62 10.14 14.64
N PRO A 475 18.55 9.70 13.37
CA PRO A 475 17.51 8.79 12.92
C PRO A 475 17.74 7.39 13.50
N ILE A 476 16.73 6.86 14.18
CA ILE A 476 16.64 5.53 14.78
C ILE A 476 15.66 4.70 13.96
N PHE A 477 16.11 3.54 13.47
CA PHE A 477 15.35 2.58 12.69
C PHE A 477 15.16 1.30 13.51
N VAL A 478 13.91 1.03 13.88
CA VAL A 478 13.51 -0.13 14.66
C VAL A 478 12.84 -1.16 13.75
N ASN A 479 13.32 -2.40 13.83
CA ASN A 479 12.64 -3.56 13.24
C ASN A 479 11.96 -4.31 14.37
N TYR A 480 10.63 -4.30 14.39
CA TYR A 480 9.85 -4.75 15.54
C TYR A 480 9.77 -6.29 15.64
N HIS A 481 9.60 -7.00 14.52
CA HIS A 481 9.74 -8.44 14.46
C HIS A 481 11.04 -8.81 13.75
N LYS A 482 12.01 -9.31 14.53
CA LYS A 482 13.26 -9.85 13.99
C LYS A 482 13.03 -11.32 13.67
N ASP A 483 13.17 -11.66 12.39
CA ASP A 483 13.14 -13.03 11.93
C ASP A 483 14.26 -13.82 12.62
N ASP A 484 13.89 -14.87 13.37
CA ASP A 484 14.83 -15.68 14.18
C ASP A 484 15.97 -16.30 13.33
N ALA A 485 15.78 -16.36 12.02
CA ALA A 485 16.71 -16.95 11.06
C ALA A 485 17.77 -15.98 10.48
N ILE A 486 17.62 -14.65 10.62
CA ILE A 486 18.40 -13.69 9.80
C ILE A 486 19.42 -12.86 10.61
N SER A 487 19.29 -12.71 11.94
CA SER A 487 20.20 -11.82 12.68
C SER A 487 21.35 -12.55 13.38
N ASN A 488 22.58 -12.15 13.04
CA ASN A 488 23.81 -12.51 13.73
C ASN A 488 24.03 -11.79 15.08
N ASP A 489 23.02 -11.07 15.59
CA ASP A 489 23.14 -10.16 16.73
C ASP A 489 22.18 -10.51 17.87
N VAL A 490 22.53 -10.04 19.07
CA VAL A 490 21.70 -10.03 20.30
C VAL A 490 20.21 -9.81 19.99
N LYS A 491 19.29 -10.59 20.58
CA LYS A 491 17.84 -10.32 20.49
C LYS A 491 17.53 -8.99 21.18
N TYR A 492 17.39 -7.92 20.39
CA TYR A 492 16.88 -6.63 20.87
C TYR A 492 15.35 -6.72 20.94
N GLU A 493 14.80 -6.20 22.02
CA GLU A 493 13.36 -6.17 22.29
C GLU A 493 12.91 -4.72 22.28
N ASP A 494 13.27 -3.98 21.21
CA ASP A 494 12.74 -2.62 21.04
C ASP A 494 11.21 -2.72 21.06
N GLU A 495 10.58 -1.96 21.96
CA GLU A 495 9.16 -2.15 22.27
C GLU A 495 8.46 -0.82 22.52
N LEU A 496 7.38 -0.55 21.80
CA LEU A 496 6.41 0.48 22.14
C LEU A 496 5.64 0.05 23.41
N ILE A 497 6.01 0.58 24.57
CA ILE A 497 5.31 0.28 25.84
C ILE A 497 3.85 0.73 25.76
N ASP A 498 3.62 1.92 25.19
CA ASP A 498 2.32 2.52 24.91
C ASP A 498 2.41 3.40 23.65
N GLN A 499 1.36 4.15 23.31
CA GLN A 499 1.36 5.02 22.12
C GLN A 499 2.34 6.20 22.20
N HIS A 500 2.93 6.48 23.36
CA HIS A 500 3.87 7.58 23.57
C HIS A 500 5.27 7.14 23.98
N THR A 501 5.47 5.88 24.36
CA THR A 501 6.73 5.45 24.97
C THR A 501 7.33 4.28 24.18
N LEU A 502 8.53 4.48 23.67
CA LEU A 502 9.36 3.44 23.05
C LEU A 502 10.49 3.04 24.00
N LEU A 503 10.55 1.79 24.42
CA LEU A 503 11.76 1.19 24.98
C LEU A 503 12.73 0.90 23.84
N TRP A 504 13.90 1.53 23.89
CA TRP A 504 14.92 1.43 22.85
C TRP A 504 16.24 0.92 23.40
N TYR A 505 16.93 0.12 22.59
CA TYR A 505 18.25 -0.41 22.88
C TYR A 505 19.31 0.12 21.91
N THR A 506 20.48 0.46 22.43
CA THR A 506 21.66 0.77 21.61
C THR A 506 22.17 -0.47 20.87
N ARG A 507 23.06 -0.24 19.90
CA ARG A 507 23.91 -1.28 19.33
C ARG A 507 24.78 -1.95 20.41
N PRO A 508 25.31 -3.16 20.16
CA PRO A 508 26.13 -3.86 21.14
C PRO A 508 27.50 -3.20 21.27
N LYS A 509 28.17 -3.49 22.39
CA LYS A 509 29.48 -2.94 22.80
C LYS A 509 29.43 -1.46 23.16
N LEU A 510 28.30 -0.99 23.66
CA LEU A 510 28.11 0.39 24.11
C LEU A 510 27.72 0.43 25.60
N ASN A 511 28.08 1.53 26.23
CA ASN A 511 27.87 1.81 27.66
C ASN A 511 27.74 3.33 27.85
N PHE A 512 27.46 3.81 29.07
CA PHE A 512 27.31 5.24 29.36
C PHE A 512 28.57 6.07 29.07
N SER A 513 29.75 5.43 29.05
CA SER A 513 31.00 6.12 28.71
C SER A 513 31.17 6.34 27.21
N SER A 514 30.41 5.62 26.37
CA SER A 514 30.50 5.67 24.92
C SER A 514 30.04 7.01 24.36
N LYS A 515 30.77 7.57 23.39
CA LYS A 515 30.50 8.90 22.81
C LYS A 515 29.05 9.05 22.32
N GLU A 516 28.58 8.08 21.54
CA GLU A 516 27.21 8.11 20.98
C GLU A 516 26.13 8.11 22.07
N VAL A 517 26.34 7.35 23.15
CA VAL A 517 25.39 7.28 24.27
C VAL A 517 25.35 8.61 25.01
N LYS A 518 26.51 9.22 25.28
CA LYS A 518 26.58 10.54 25.90
C LYS A 518 25.89 11.61 25.06
N GLU A 519 26.08 11.56 23.75
CA GLU A 519 25.48 12.53 22.82
C GLU A 519 23.95 12.39 22.76
N ILE A 520 23.42 11.16 22.82
CA ILE A 520 21.98 10.90 22.94
C ILE A 520 21.44 11.33 24.31
N MET A 521 22.16 11.07 25.40
CA MET A 521 21.72 11.45 26.74
C MET A 521 21.76 12.97 26.95
N ASN A 522 22.71 13.67 26.32
CA ASN A 522 22.85 15.13 26.38
C ASN A 522 22.15 15.83 25.20
N TYR A 523 21.05 15.25 24.69
CA TYR A 523 20.37 15.76 23.49
C TYR A 523 19.85 17.21 23.68
N GLU A 524 19.42 17.59 24.88
CA GLU A 524 18.91 18.94 25.18
C GLU A 524 20.01 20.01 25.06
N GLU A 525 21.18 19.74 25.63
CA GLU A 525 22.33 20.66 25.59
C GLU A 525 22.92 20.77 24.18
N SER A 526 22.96 19.66 23.44
CA SER A 526 23.48 19.62 22.08
C SER A 526 22.48 20.09 21.02
N GLY A 527 21.18 20.10 21.36
CA GLY A 527 20.10 20.32 20.40
C GLY A 527 19.90 19.15 19.42
N LEU A 528 20.37 17.95 19.76
CA LEU A 528 20.31 16.78 18.89
C LEU A 528 18.86 16.38 18.58
N ALA A 529 18.48 16.37 17.31
CA ALA A 529 17.16 15.94 16.88
C ALA A 529 17.11 14.41 16.70
N ILE A 530 16.45 13.71 17.61
CA ILE A 530 16.27 12.24 17.54
C ILE A 530 14.95 11.93 16.83
N HIS A 531 15.02 11.13 15.76
CA HIS A 531 13.88 10.80 14.90
C HIS A 531 13.65 9.28 14.91
N VAL A 532 12.41 8.82 15.12
CA VAL A 532 12.11 7.38 15.22
C VAL A 532 11.37 6.89 13.99
N PHE A 533 11.85 5.77 13.43
CA PHE A 533 11.32 5.09 12.26
C PHE A 533 11.12 3.61 12.59
N VAL A 534 9.95 3.06 12.29
CA VAL A 534 9.61 1.67 12.64
C VAL A 534 9.12 0.90 11.42
N GLN A 535 9.53 -0.37 11.31
CA GLN A 535 8.96 -1.32 10.37
C GLN A 535 8.63 -2.63 11.08
N LYS A 536 7.61 -3.33 10.57
CA LYS A 536 7.15 -4.59 11.13
C LYS A 536 8.12 -5.75 10.86
N GLU A 537 8.45 -6.03 9.59
CA GLU A 537 9.21 -7.23 9.18
C GLU A 537 10.30 -6.92 8.17
N VAL A 538 11.38 -7.72 8.15
CA VAL A 538 12.57 -7.54 7.33
C VAL A 538 12.42 -8.21 5.95
N GLY A 539 12.29 -7.42 4.88
CA GLY A 539 12.34 -7.91 3.49
C GLY A 539 12.33 -6.79 2.46
N GLY A 540 13.18 -6.88 1.42
CA GLY A 540 13.27 -5.87 0.34
C GLY A 540 14.03 -4.59 0.71
N ASP A 541 13.83 -3.51 -0.07
CA ASP A 541 14.29 -2.16 0.30
C ASP A 541 13.42 -1.67 1.48
N PRO A 542 13.97 -1.56 2.70
CA PRO A 542 13.17 -1.39 3.89
C PRO A 542 12.62 0.04 3.97
N GLU A 543 11.30 0.11 3.95
CA GLU A 543 10.51 1.32 4.10
C GLU A 543 9.94 1.38 5.53
N PHE A 544 10.17 2.49 6.24
CA PHE A 544 9.83 2.65 7.65
C PHE A 544 8.80 3.74 7.86
N ILE A 545 7.86 3.52 8.78
CA ILE A 545 6.89 4.52 9.21
C ILE A 545 7.58 5.48 10.18
N TYR A 546 7.51 6.78 9.92
CA TYR A 546 8.06 7.81 10.80
C TYR A 546 7.11 8.09 11.98
N LEU A 547 7.61 7.91 13.21
CA LEU A 547 6.87 8.09 14.46
C LEU A 547 7.14 9.44 15.15
N GLY A 548 7.73 10.41 14.44
CA GLY A 548 8.00 11.73 15.01
C GLY A 548 9.35 11.82 15.72
N ARG A 549 9.57 12.94 16.40
CA ARG A 549 10.74 13.11 17.28
C ARG A 549 10.55 12.30 18.56
N ALA A 550 11.66 11.93 19.17
CA ALA A 550 11.67 11.21 20.43
C ALA A 550 12.65 11.85 21.42
N TYR A 551 12.30 11.76 22.70
CA TYR A 551 13.00 12.41 23.80
C TYR A 551 13.41 11.36 24.85
N PRO A 552 14.71 11.07 24.99
CA PRO A 552 15.22 10.12 25.98
C PRO A 552 14.81 10.46 27.41
N LYS A 553 14.21 9.51 28.13
CA LYS A 553 14.01 9.57 29.59
C LYS A 553 15.28 9.11 30.29
N ILE A 554 16.18 10.04 30.58
CA ILE A 554 17.55 9.76 31.07
C ILE A 554 17.53 8.91 32.34
N GLU A 555 16.56 9.12 33.23
CA GLU A 555 16.37 8.40 34.48
C GLU A 555 16.03 6.91 34.30
N THR A 556 15.55 6.52 33.12
CA THR A 556 15.24 5.12 32.78
C THR A 556 16.42 4.37 32.18
N ALA A 557 17.50 5.09 31.86
CA ALA A 557 18.65 4.53 31.15
C ALA A 557 19.39 3.50 32.02
N LYS A 558 19.68 2.32 31.47
CA LYS A 558 20.34 1.22 32.15
C LYS A 558 21.39 0.56 31.25
N GLU A 559 22.58 0.31 31.79
CA GLU A 559 23.54 -0.61 31.18
C GLU A 559 23.10 -2.05 31.44
N LEU A 560 23.07 -2.85 30.38
CA LEU A 560 22.70 -4.26 30.43
C LEU A 560 23.78 -5.07 29.72
N ILE A 561 23.89 -6.34 30.13
CA ILE A 561 24.73 -7.33 29.44
C ILE A 561 23.78 -8.30 28.75
N LYS A 562 23.83 -8.36 27.42
CA LYS A 562 23.12 -9.39 26.64
C LYS A 562 24.13 -10.29 25.94
N LYS A 563 23.82 -11.59 25.88
CA LYS A 563 24.62 -12.56 25.15
C LYS A 563 24.33 -12.46 23.66
N ASP A 564 25.37 -12.44 22.84
CA ASP A 564 25.22 -12.65 21.40
C ASP A 564 24.90 -14.13 21.09
N LYS A 565 24.63 -14.43 19.82
CA LYS A 565 24.35 -15.79 19.33
C LYS A 565 25.47 -16.81 19.61
N ASN A 566 26.70 -16.35 19.88
CA ASN A 566 27.85 -17.20 20.21
C ASN A 566 28.04 -17.32 21.73
N GLY A 567 27.10 -16.79 22.53
CA GLY A 567 27.13 -16.83 23.99
C GLY A 567 28.08 -15.81 24.62
N LYS A 568 28.63 -14.86 23.85
CA LYS A 568 29.55 -13.84 24.35
C LYS A 568 28.77 -12.63 24.87
N ASP A 569 29.17 -12.15 26.04
CA ASP A 569 28.60 -10.98 26.68
C ASP A 569 28.87 -9.70 25.87
N GLN A 570 27.82 -8.93 25.62
CA GLN A 570 27.85 -7.63 24.94
C GLN A 570 27.17 -6.59 25.84
N ASN A 571 27.87 -5.49 26.11
CA ASN A 571 27.27 -4.35 26.79
C ASN A 571 26.32 -3.62 25.84
N ILE A 572 25.15 -3.27 26.35
CA ILE A 572 24.15 -2.44 25.67
C ILE A 572 23.60 -1.43 26.67
N VAL A 573 23.02 -0.36 26.16
CA VAL A 573 22.24 0.58 26.97
C VAL A 573 20.79 0.50 26.51
N SER A 574 19.86 0.39 27.46
CA SER A 574 18.43 0.53 27.23
C SER A 574 17.92 1.82 27.84
N MET A 575 16.99 2.51 27.19
CA MET A 575 16.28 3.65 27.77
C MET A 575 14.90 3.79 27.16
N GLU A 576 13.96 4.34 27.90
CA GLU A 576 12.67 4.77 27.35
C GLU A 576 12.81 6.09 26.61
N MET A 577 12.08 6.21 25.52
CA MET A 577 12.01 7.37 24.65
C MET A 577 10.56 7.85 24.61
N THR A 578 10.31 9.10 24.99
CA THR A 578 9.00 9.74 24.86
C THR A 578 8.84 10.26 23.43
N LEU A 579 7.82 9.78 22.72
CA LEU A 579 7.47 10.23 21.38
C LEU A 579 6.71 11.56 21.46
N GLU A 580 7.09 12.51 20.59
CA GLU A 580 6.46 13.83 20.48
C GLU A 580 4.96 13.76 20.18
N LYS A 581 4.56 12.78 19.36
CA LYS A 581 3.18 12.56 18.93
C LYS A 581 2.77 11.12 19.24
N ALA A 582 1.53 10.94 19.72
CA ALA A 582 0.96 9.62 19.99
C ALA A 582 0.88 8.79 18.71
N VAL A 583 1.47 7.60 18.70
CA VAL A 583 1.36 6.65 17.58
C VAL A 583 -0.12 6.37 17.32
N PRO A 584 -0.64 6.62 16.10
CA PRO A 584 -2.04 6.36 15.78
C PRO A 584 -2.39 4.92 16.09
N LEU A 585 -3.59 4.68 16.65
CA LEU A 585 -3.99 3.36 17.10
C LEU A 585 -3.87 2.29 15.99
N GLU A 586 -4.22 2.65 14.75
CA GLU A 586 -4.00 1.81 13.56
C GLU A 586 -2.54 1.38 13.37
N THR A 587 -1.62 2.33 13.46
CA THR A 587 -0.18 2.11 13.32
C THR A 587 0.37 1.35 14.52
N TYR A 588 -0.10 1.65 15.73
CA TYR A 588 0.29 0.97 16.96
C TYR A 588 -0.11 -0.51 16.93
N ASP A 589 -1.38 -0.79 16.64
CA ASP A 589 -1.92 -2.15 16.50
C ASP A 589 -1.18 -2.93 15.41
N PHE A 590 -0.86 -2.28 14.29
CA PHE A 590 -0.10 -2.87 13.20
C PHE A 590 1.29 -3.33 13.64
N ILE A 591 2.03 -2.45 14.32
CA ILE A 591 3.39 -2.72 14.79
C ILE A 591 3.41 -3.80 15.88
N LYS A 592 2.42 -3.80 16.78
CA LYS A 592 2.35 -4.72 17.93
C LYS A 592 1.84 -6.12 17.60
N GLN A 593 1.17 -6.30 16.46
CA GLN A 593 0.58 -7.58 16.09
C GLN A 593 1.67 -8.62 15.77
N LYS A 594 1.77 -9.64 16.61
CA LYS A 594 2.74 -10.76 16.51
C LYS A 594 2.58 -11.61 15.27
#